data_AF-A0A4V1SC11-F1
#
_entry.id   AF-A0A4V1SC11-F1
#
_cell.length_a   1.000
_cell.length_b   1.000
_cell.length_c   1.000
_cell.angle_alpha   90.00
_cell.angle_beta   90.00
_cell.angle_gamma   90.00
#
_symmetry.space_group_name_H-M   'P 1'
#
loop_
_entity.id
_entity.type
_entity.pdbx_description
1 polymer ?
#
loop_
_entity_poly.entity_id
_entity_poly.type
_entity_poly.pdbx_seq_one_letter_code
_entity_poly.pdbx_strand_id
1 'polypeptide(L)' 'MSESRSPAFYYLAGFFALFVLFLYGPTLTIFILSFQGPEGGLTFPMRG' A
#
# COMPACT_ATOMS: atom_id res chain seq x y z
N MET A 1 -9.36 -24.73 -20.84
CA MET A 1 -7.94 -25.07 -20.65
C MET A 1 -7.45 -24.24 -19.48
N SER A 2 -7.42 -24.80 -18.26
CA SER A 2 -6.88 -24.09 -17.10
C SER A 2 -5.37 -24.11 -17.22
N GLU A 3 -4.82 -23.10 -17.86
CA GLU A 3 -3.38 -22.95 -18.03
C GLU A 3 -2.78 -22.61 -16.66
N SER A 4 -2.17 -23.61 -16.02
CA SER A 4 -1.51 -23.44 -14.74
C SER A 4 -0.31 -22.53 -14.92
N ARG A 5 -0.27 -21.39 -14.20
CA ARG A 5 0.87 -20.47 -14.25
C ARG A 5 2.13 -21.19 -13.77
N SER A 6 3.25 -20.94 -14.46
CA SER A 6 4.55 -21.48 -14.07
C SER A 6 4.89 -21.13 -12.61
N PRO A 7 5.47 -22.05 -11.81
CA PRO A 7 5.87 -21.78 -10.43
C PRO A 7 6.74 -20.52 -10.27
N ALA A 8 7.57 -20.21 -11.27
CA ALA A 8 8.40 -19.00 -11.30
C ALA A 8 7.57 -17.71 -11.22
N PHE A 9 6.35 -17.71 -11.75
CA PHE A 9 5.43 -16.58 -11.65
C PHE A 9 5.13 -16.25 -10.18
N TYR A 10 4.85 -17.26 -9.36
CA TYR A 10 4.49 -17.04 -7.96
C TYR A 10 5.67 -16.55 -7.13
N TYR A 11 6.87 -17.08 -7.37
CA TYR A 11 8.09 -16.59 -6.72
C TYR A 11 8.39 -15.14 -7.11
N LEU A 12 8.32 -14.82 -8.40
CA LEU A 12 8.58 -13.46 -8.89
C LEU A 12 7.51 -12.49 -8.39
N ALA A 13 6.25 -12.88 -8.39
CA ALA A 13 5.15 -12.07 -7.86
C ALA A 13 5.32 -11.83 -6.36
N GLY A 14 5.71 -12.83 -5.58
CA GLY A 14 5.99 -12.69 -4.15
C GLY A 14 7.17 -11.75 -3.88
N PHE A 15 8.28 -11.93 -4.60
CA PHE A 15 9.43 -11.04 -4.50
C PHE A 15 9.07 -9.59 -4.87
N PHE A 16 8.35 -9.40 -5.97
CA PHE A 16 7.92 -8.08 -6.43
C PHE A 16 6.94 -7.42 -5.44
N ALA A 17 5.99 -8.19 -4.89
CA ALA A 17 5.07 -7.68 -3.87
C ALA A 17 5.80 -7.25 -2.59
N LEU A 18 6.79 -8.04 -2.14
CA LEU A 18 7.67 -7.66 -1.03
C LEU A 18 8.45 -6.38 -1.36
N PHE A 19 9.03 -6.29 -2.56
CA PHE A 19 9.73 -5.09 -3.01
C PHE A 19 8.84 -3.84 -2.94
N VAL A 20 7.62 -3.91 -3.49
CA VAL A 20 6.63 -2.82 -3.43
C VAL A 20 6.26 -2.50 -1.98
N LEU A 21 6.03 -3.52 -1.14
CA LEU A 21 5.70 -3.33 0.26
C LEU A 21 6.84 -2.64 1.02
N PHE A 22 8.10 -2.99 0.78
CA PHE A 22 9.23 -2.29 1.39
C PHE A 22 9.39 -0.87 0.86
N LEU A 23 9.21 -0.66 -0.44
CA LEU A 23 9.33 0.65 -1.08
C LEU A 23 8.26 1.63 -0.58
N TYR A 24 7.01 1.19 -0.48
CA TYR A 24 5.87 2.04 -0.09
C TYR A 24 5.45 1.86 1.36
N GLY A 25 5.97 0.87 2.08
CA GLY A 25 5.64 0.59 3.48
C GLY A 25 5.80 1.82 4.37
N PRO A 26 6.96 2.51 4.36
CA PRO A 26 7.15 3.74 5.11
C PRO A 26 6.15 4.83 4.71
N THR A 27 5.92 5.01 3.41
CA THR A 27 4.96 6.01 2.89
C THR A 27 3.53 5.69 3.33
N LEU A 28 3.12 4.42 3.29
CA LEU A 28 1.81 3.94 3.72
C LEU A 28 1.66 4.08 5.24
N THR A 29 2.70 3.78 6.01
CA THR A 29 2.72 4.00 7.46
C THR A 29 2.54 5.48 7.77
N ILE A 30 3.34 6.37 7.18
CA ILE A 30 3.21 7.82 7.37
C ILE A 30 1.81 8.31 6.97
N PHE A 31 1.28 7.82 5.85
CA PHE A 31 -0.07 8.13 5.41
C PHE A 31 -1.10 7.74 6.47
N ILE A 32 -1.10 6.49 6.97
CA ILE A 32 -2.02 6.03 8.01
C ILE A 32 -1.85 6.86 9.31
N LEU A 33 -0.61 7.09 9.73
CA LEU A 33 -0.29 7.87 10.91
C LEU A 33 -0.69 9.34 10.78
N SER A 34 -0.70 9.91 9.57
CA SER A 34 -1.14 11.30 9.35
C SER A 34 -2.62 11.52 9.68
N PHE A 35 -3.42 10.44 9.67
CA PHE A 35 -4.81 10.48 10.11
C PHE A 35 -4.99 10.30 11.62
N GLN A 36 -3.90 10.09 12.36
CA GLN A 36 -3.94 9.87 13.80
C GLN A 36 -3.80 11.22 14.53
N GLY A 37 -4.94 11.85 14.85
CA GLY A 37 -5.03 13.05 15.67
C GLY A 37 -6.44 13.64 15.66
N PRO A 38 -6.82 14.51 16.62
CA PRO A 38 -8.12 15.19 16.62
C PRO A 38 -8.39 16.00 15.33
N GLU A 39 -7.31 16.47 14.70
CA GLU A 39 -7.29 17.20 13.42
C GLU A 39 -6.81 16.33 12.24
N GLY A 40 -6.59 15.03 12.45
CA GLY A 40 -5.98 14.12 11.47
C GLY A 40 -6.88 13.73 10.31
N GLY A 41 -8.18 14.05 10.38
CA GLY A 41 -9.04 14.02 9.19
C GLY A 41 -8.62 15.09 8.17
N LEU A 42 -9.22 15.09 6.98
CA LEU A 42 -9.13 16.21 6.05
C LEU A 42 -9.74 17.45 6.73
N THR A 43 -8.97 18.14 7.57
CA THR A 43 -9.35 19.41 8.21
C THR A 43 -9.17 20.54 7.22
N PHE A 44 -9.82 20.39 6.08
CA PHE A 44 -10.29 21.55 5.35
C PHE A 44 -11.61 21.93 5.99
N PRO A 45 -11.71 23.09 6.68
CA PRO A 45 -13.00 23.71 6.81
C PRO A 45 -13.45 24.04 5.38
N MET A 46 -14.19 23.13 4.74
CA MET A 46 -14.97 23.43 3.54
C MET A 46 -16.14 24.31 3.99
N ARG A 47 -15.84 25.54 4.42
CA ARG A 47 -16.79 26.63 4.41
C ARG A 47 -16.94 27.03 2.95
N GLY A 48 -18.18 27.00 2.46
CA GLY A 48 -18.53 27.73 1.23
C GLY A 48 -18.17 29.20 1.36
#